data_AF-A0A4P8S655-F1
#
_entry.id   AF-A0A4P8S655-F1
#
_cell.length_a   1.000
_cell.length_b   1.000
_cell.length_c   1.000
_cell.angle_alpha   90.00
_cell.angle_beta   90.00
_cell.angle_gamma   90.00
#
_symmetry.space_group_name_H-M   'P 1'
#
loop_
_entity.id
_entity.type
_entity.pdbx_description
1 polymer ?
#
loop_
_entity_poly.entity_id
_entity_poly.type
_entity_poly.pdbx_seq_one_letter_code
_entity_poly.pdbx_strand_id
1 'polypeptide(L)' 'MAYALNELGIVIFNAETHEANTRSRRMLGNLGFKEISRIGMEQYMGEESRLIQYRFCVSQKV' A
#
# COMPACT_ATOMS: atom_id res chain seq x y z
N MET A 1 -10.24 7.20 -0.21
CA MET A 1 -10.71 6.17 -1.16
C MET A 1 -12.17 6.37 -1.59
N ALA A 2 -13.04 6.98 -0.77
CA ALA A 2 -14.45 7.21 -1.12
C ALA A 2 -14.68 7.95 -2.45
N TYR A 3 -14.01 9.09 -2.68
CA TYR A 3 -14.13 9.83 -3.95
C TYR A 3 -13.71 8.98 -5.16
N ALA A 4 -12.56 8.31 -5.06
CA ALA A 4 -12.05 7.46 -6.14
C ALA A 4 -13.00 6.30 -6.46
N LEU A 5 -13.67 5.73 -5.45
CA LEU A 5 -14.68 4.71 -5.66
C LEU A 5 -15.95 5.28 -6.30
N ASN A 6 -16.52 6.34 -5.71
CA ASN A 6 -17.85 6.83 -6.07
C ASN A 6 -17.87 7.61 -7.38
N GLU A 7 -16.84 8.42 -7.64
CA GLU A 7 -16.80 9.32 -8.79
C GLU A 7 -16.00 8.74 -9.96
N LEU A 8 -15.01 7.89 -9.67
CA LEU A 8 -14.08 7.37 -10.68
C LEU A 8 -14.19 5.86 -10.90
N GLY A 9 -15.01 5.15 -10.12
CA GLY A 9 -15.14 3.69 -10.21
C GLY A 9 -13.85 2.91 -9.87
N ILE A 10 -12.90 3.54 -9.18
CA ILE A 10 -11.61 2.92 -8.83
C ILE A 10 -11.82 2.02 -7.61
N VAL A 11 -11.67 0.70 -7.85
CA VAL A 11 -11.86 -0.34 -6.82
C VAL A 11 -10.54 -0.96 -6.33
N ILE A 12 -9.41 -0.66 -6.99
CA ILE A 12 -8.07 -1.17 -6.63
C ILE A 12 -7.16 0.00 -6.29
N PHE A 13 -6.53 -0.07 -5.13
CA PHE A 13 -5.55 0.91 -4.67
C PHE A 13 -4.23 0.18 -4.42
N ASN A 14 -3.16 0.60 -5.09
CA ASN A 14 -1.82 0.13 -4.82
C ASN A 14 -1.10 1.16 -3.94
N ALA A 15 -0.26 0.68 -3.05
CA ALA A 15 0.62 1.50 -2.21
C ALA A 15 1.99 0.84 -2.10
N GLU A 16 3.01 1.63 -1.82
CA GLU A 16 4.37 1.15 -1.65
C GLU A 16 5.06 1.92 -0.51
N THR A 17 5.90 1.24 0.26
CA THR A 17 6.74 1.88 1.28
C THR A 17 7.98 1.06 1.57
N HIS A 18 9.01 1.69 2.11
CA HIS A 18 10.25 1.04 2.54
C HIS A 18 10.01 0.10 3.72
N GLU A 19 10.71 -1.03 3.77
CA GLU A 19 10.56 -2.02 4.84
C GLU A 19 10.88 -1.45 6.23
N ALA A 20 11.82 -0.51 6.29
CA ALA A 20 12.20 0.22 7.50
C ALA A 20 11.11 1.21 7.98
N ASN A 21 10.18 1.64 7.10
CA ASN A 21 9.11 2.57 7.46
C ASN A 21 7.96 1.85 8.19
N THR A 22 8.23 1.46 9.44
CA THR A 22 7.29 0.72 10.29
C THR A 22 5.97 1.47 10.52
N ARG A 23 5.99 2.80 10.55
CA ARG A 23 4.79 3.64 10.72
C ARG A 23 3.85 3.49 9.53
N SER A 24 4.34 3.65 8.31
CA SER A 24 3.54 3.50 7.09
C SER A 24 3.01 2.07 6.94
N ARG A 25 3.84 1.06 7.23
CA ARG A 25 3.41 -0.35 7.20
C ARG A 25 2.24 -0.63 8.14
N ARG A 26 2.28 -0.11 9.37
CA ARG A 26 1.16 -0.22 10.33
C ARG A 26 -0.09 0.51 9.84
N MET A 27 0.07 1.73 9.32
CA MET A 27 -1.05 2.51 8.77
C MET A 27 -1.73 1.75 7.63
N LEU A 28 -0.97 1.21 6.68
CA LEU A 28 -1.50 0.45 5.55
C LEU A 28 -2.28 -0.78 6.03
N GLY A 29 -1.71 -1.54 6.98
CA GLY A 29 -2.42 -2.66 7.60
C GLY A 29 -3.74 -2.26 8.26
N ASN A 30 -3.75 -1.17 9.02
CA ASN A 30 -4.96 -0.65 9.67
C ASN A 30 -6.03 -0.17 8.66
N LEU A 31 -5.62 0.29 7.48
CA LEU A 31 -6.51 0.67 6.38
C LEU A 31 -7.00 -0.55 5.57
N GLY A 32 -6.57 -1.76 5.91
CA GLY A 32 -6.98 -3.00 5.25
C GLY A 32 -6.17 -3.38 4.01
N PHE A 33 -5.08 -2.67 3.72
CA PHE A 33 -4.18 -3.05 2.64
C PHE A 33 -3.48 -4.38 2.98
N LYS A 34 -3.32 -5.23 1.96
CA LYS A 34 -2.57 -6.49 2.08
C LYS A 34 -1.25 -6.36 1.34
N GLU A 35 -0.18 -6.84 1.94
CA GLU A 35 1.11 -6.96 1.26
C GLU A 35 0.97 -7.93 0.08
N ILE A 36 1.52 -7.56 -1.08
CA ILE A 36 1.47 -8.38 -2.30
C ILE A 36 2.85 -8.73 -2.85
N SER A 37 3.88 -7.94 -2.51
CA SER A 37 5.25 -8.17 -2.98
C SER A 37 6.27 -7.41 -2.12
N ARG A 38 7.52 -7.86 -2.18
CA ARG A 38 8.70 -7.11 -1.74
C ARG A 38 9.72 -7.16 -2.86
N ILE A 39 9.73 -6.13 -3.68
CA ILE A 39 10.59 -6.06 -4.86
C ILE A 39 11.09 -4.64 -5.03
N GLY A 40 12.35 -4.52 -5.44
CA GLY A 40 13.04 -3.23 -5.52
C GLY A 40 13.83 -2.93 -4.27
N MET A 41 14.88 -2.15 -4.47
CA MET A 41 15.78 -1.62 -3.44
C MET A 41 15.94 -0.13 -3.70
N GLU A 42 15.83 0.67 -2.65
CA GLU A 42 16.05 2.11 -2.72
C GLU A 42 16.74 2.59 -1.44
N GLN A 43 17.51 3.67 -1.56
CA GLN A 43 18.08 4.33 -0.38
C GLN A 43 16.98 5.08 0.39
N TYR A 44 16.82 4.75 1.67
CA TYR A 44 15.88 5.39 2.58
C TYR A 44 16.56 5.68 3.91
N MET A 45 16.56 6.95 4.33
CA MET A 45 17.28 7.41 5.53
C MET A 45 18.78 7.06 5.54
N GLY A 46 19.41 7.01 4.36
CA GLY A 46 20.84 6.71 4.21
C GLY A 46 21.17 5.22 4.10
N GLU A 47 20.19 4.34 4.32
CA GLU A 47 20.36 2.89 4.23
C GLU A 47 19.65 2.32 3.00
N GLU A 48 20.20 1.26 2.42
CA GLU A 48 19.48 0.48 1.42
C GLU A 48 18.31 -0.25 2.08
N SER A 49 17.10 -0.02 1.58
CA SER A 49 15.88 -0.62 2.09
C SER A 49 15.07 -1.25 0.97
N ARG A 50 14.49 -2.42 1.23
CA ARG A 50 13.54 -3.04 0.29
C ARG A 50 12.27 -2.20 0.20
N LEU A 51 11.68 -2.18 -0.98
CA LEU A 51 10.32 -1.68 -1.20
C LEU A 51 9.31 -2.80 -0.96
N ILE A 52 8.27 -2.49 -0.19
CA ILE A 52 7.13 -3.38 0.08
C ILE A 52 5.90 -2.81 -0.62
N GLN A 53 5.26 -3.64 -1.43
CA GLN A 53 4.08 -3.29 -2.20
C GLN A 53 2.82 -3.86 -1.55
N TYR A 54 1.77 -3.04 -1.54
CA TYR A 54 0.50 -3.33 -0.91
C TYR A 54 -0.65 -3.09 -1.88
N ARG A 55 -1.75 -3.81 -1.68
CA ARG A 55 -3.00 -3.63 -2.41
C ARG A 55 -4.20 -3.63 -1.49
N PHE A 56 -5.12 -2.71 -1.72
CA PHE A 56 -6.46 -2.71 -1.16
C PHE A 56 -7.48 -2.86 -2.29
N CYS A 57 -8.40 -3.81 -2.14
CA CYS A 57 -9.49 -4.03 -3.07
C CYS A 57 -10.81 -3.75 -2.34
N VAL A 58 -11.62 -2.85 -2.90
CA VAL A 58 -12.99 -2.64 -2.43
C VAL A 58 -13.83 -3.83 -2.90
N SER A 59 -14.24 -4.70 -1.98
CA SER A 59 -15.23 -5.73 -2.28
C SER A 59 -16.60 -5.09 -2.40
N GLN A 60 -17.23 -5.16 -3.57
CA GLN A 60 -18.65 -4.87 -3.69
C GLN A 60 -19.42 -6.03 -3.05
N LYS A 61 -20.32 -5.73 -2.11
CA LYS A 61 -21.34 -6.71 -1.71
C LYS A 61 -22.26 -6.88 -2.92
N VAL A 62 -22.27 -8.08 -3.49
CA VAL A 62 -23.27 -8.54 -4.46
C VAL A 62 -24.63 -8.58 -3.78
#